data_AF-A0A383B2K4-F1
#
_entry.id   AF-A0A383B2K4-F1
#
_cell.length_a   1.000
_cell.length_b   1.000
_cell.length_c   1.000
_cell.angle_alpha   90.00
_cell.angle_beta   90.00
_cell.angle_gamma   90.00
#
_symmetry.space_group_name_H-M   'P 1'
#
loop_
_entity.id
_entity.type
_entity.pdbx_description
1 polymer ?
#
loop_
_entity_poly.entity_id
_entity_poly.type
_entity_poly.pdbx_seq_one_letter_code
_entity_poly.pdbx_strand_id
1 'polypeptide(L)'
;MKLFRLMVLSCALLSLGVSQGLFPILGGQRAGTSVFTFLNIGVSARAVGMGESVVALNQDASSIYYNPASIAQLDQTEISISTIQWPADITYDYFSMTRRVFGRHYLGLSGGILHMEPMMETTEYHPDGTGNYFTFQDRFIGLSYGAKMTDRFSFGITVKHVSEDLAGNNMSSLL
;
A
#
# COMPACT_ATOMS: atom_id res chain seq x y z
N MET A 1 -34.47 1.38 50.22
CA MET A 1 -33.95 0.51 49.12
C MET A 1 -34.65 0.69 47.78
N LYS A 2 -35.98 0.89 47.71
CA LYS A 2 -36.69 1.11 46.43
C LYS A 2 -36.31 2.42 45.72
N LEU A 3 -36.14 3.53 46.46
CA LEU A 3 -35.78 4.84 45.92
C LEU A 3 -34.38 4.87 45.28
N PHE A 4 -33.40 4.22 45.91
CA PHE A 4 -32.03 4.11 45.40
C PHE A 4 -31.95 3.33 44.09
N ARG A 5 -32.72 2.22 43.98
CA ARG A 5 -32.82 1.45 42.73
C ARG A 5 -33.47 2.26 41.60
N LEU A 6 -34.47 3.09 41.92
CA LEU A 6 -35.13 3.96 40.94
C LEU A 6 -34.19 5.04 40.40
N MET A 7 -33.36 5.62 41.28
CA MET A 7 -32.40 6.67 40.93
C MET A 7 -31.23 6.13 40.10
N VAL A 8 -30.78 4.90 40.38
CA VAL A 8 -29.77 4.21 39.55
C VAL A 8 -30.34 3.87 38.17
N LEU A 9 -31.60 3.42 38.09
CA LEU A 9 -32.25 3.16 36.80
C LEU A 9 -32.44 4.44 35.97
N SER A 10 -32.84 5.56 36.60
CA SER A 10 -32.99 6.83 35.87
C SER A 10 -31.65 7.35 35.36
N CYS A 11 -30.58 7.21 36.14
CA CYS A 11 -29.24 7.63 35.73
C CYS A 11 -28.70 6.76 34.57
N ALA A 12 -28.99 5.46 34.57
CA ALA A 12 -28.66 4.56 33.47
C ALA A 12 -29.44 4.91 32.18
N LEU A 13 -30.74 5.24 32.30
CA LEU A 13 -31.57 5.66 31.18
C LEU A 13 -31.16 7.02 30.59
N LEU A 14 -30.74 7.98 31.41
CA LEU A 14 -30.17 9.25 30.92
C LEU A 14 -28.82 9.06 30.22
N SER A 15 -27.99 8.10 30.64
CA SER A 15 -26.70 7.83 29.99
C SER A 15 -26.82 7.27 28.56
N LEU A 16 -27.93 6.58 28.26
CA LEU A 16 -28.21 6.06 26.91
C LEU A 16 -28.62 7.16 25.91
N GLY A 17 -29.20 8.26 26.38
CA GLY A 17 -29.65 9.37 25.52
C GLY A 17 -28.55 10.33 25.07
N VAL A 18 -27.47 10.48 25.85
CA VAL A 18 -26.40 11.47 25.60
C VAL A 18 -25.27 10.90 24.72
N SER A 19 -25.23 9.59 24.50
CA SER A 19 -24.15 8.93 23.74
C SER A 19 -24.17 9.17 22.22
N GLN A 20 -25.25 9.72 21.65
CA GLN A 20 -25.37 9.84 20.18
C GLN A 20 -24.78 11.14 19.59
N GLY A 21 -24.24 12.04 20.42
CA GLY A 21 -23.76 13.37 19.97
C GLY A 21 -22.28 13.68 20.21
N LEU A 22 -21.49 12.76 20.77
CA LEU A 22 -20.09 13.03 21.15
C LEU A 22 -19.12 13.15 19.96
N PHE A 23 -19.49 12.62 18.80
CA PHE A 23 -18.70 12.77 17.57
C PHE A 23 -19.56 13.47 16.52
N PRO A 24 -19.30 14.75 16.20
CA PRO A 24 -19.92 15.35 15.03
C PRO A 24 -19.60 14.48 13.80
N ILE A 25 -20.61 14.19 12.97
CA ILE A 25 -20.40 13.66 11.63
C ILE A 25 -19.70 14.76 10.83
N LEU A 26 -18.38 14.76 10.88
CA LEU A 26 -17.50 15.67 10.14
C LEU A 26 -17.40 15.21 8.69
N GLY A 27 -18.51 15.34 7.95
CA GLY A 27 -18.56 15.11 6.50
C GLY A 27 -18.73 13.65 6.10
N GLY A 28 -19.81 13.36 5.36
CA GLY A 28 -20.06 12.08 4.70
C GLY A 28 -19.09 11.73 3.56
N GLN A 29 -17.99 12.46 3.43
CA GLN A 29 -16.89 12.21 2.50
C GLN A 29 -15.67 11.76 3.29
N ARG A 30 -15.71 10.53 3.81
CA ARG A 30 -14.59 9.88 4.50
C ARG A 30 -13.63 9.17 3.54
N ALA A 31 -13.60 9.54 2.27
CA ALA A 31 -12.54 9.11 1.37
C ALA A 31 -11.38 10.10 1.58
N GLY A 32 -10.38 9.70 2.35
CA GLY A 32 -9.13 10.46 2.41
C GLY A 32 -8.53 10.52 1.01
N THR A 33 -8.24 11.71 0.51
CA THR A 33 -7.49 11.86 -0.74
C THR A 33 -6.05 11.43 -0.47
N SER A 34 -5.60 10.37 -1.16
CA SER A 34 -4.22 9.89 -1.12
C SER A 34 -3.51 10.19 -2.43
N VAL A 35 -2.21 10.46 -2.35
CA VAL A 35 -1.29 10.48 -3.49
C VAL A 35 -0.66 9.09 -3.67
N PHE A 36 -0.09 8.81 -4.85
CA PHE A 36 0.60 7.54 -5.17
C PHE A 36 -0.29 6.30 -5.01
N THR A 37 -1.51 6.34 -5.55
CA THR A 37 -2.50 5.26 -5.41
C THR A 37 -2.07 3.94 -6.03
N PHE A 38 -1.13 3.96 -6.98
CA PHE A 38 -0.54 2.76 -7.58
C PHE A 38 0.16 1.84 -6.57
N LEU A 39 0.58 2.37 -5.41
CA LEU A 39 1.13 1.58 -4.30
C LEU A 39 0.10 0.65 -3.63
N ASN A 40 -1.17 0.72 -4.01
CA ASN A 40 -2.19 -0.23 -3.60
C ASN A 40 -2.37 -1.38 -4.61
N ILE A 41 -1.71 -1.34 -5.78
CA ILE A 41 -1.78 -2.42 -6.76
C ILE A 41 -0.93 -3.59 -6.23
N GLY A 42 -1.54 -4.77 -6.18
CA GLY A 42 -0.87 -5.98 -5.73
C GLY A 42 0.25 -6.42 -6.67
N VAL A 43 1.40 -6.76 -6.09
CA VAL A 43 2.63 -7.08 -6.84
C VAL A 43 2.88 -8.58 -7.01
N SER A 44 2.10 -9.44 -6.37
CA SER A 44 2.31 -10.90 -6.42
C SER A 44 1.06 -11.62 -6.87
N ALA A 45 1.16 -12.42 -7.94
CA ALA A 45 0.05 -13.24 -8.43
C ALA A 45 -0.50 -14.18 -7.35
N ARG A 46 0.38 -14.74 -6.50
CA ARG A 46 -0.02 -15.58 -5.37
C ARG A 46 -0.77 -14.76 -4.32
N ALA A 47 -0.28 -13.57 -3.99
CA ALA A 47 -0.93 -12.71 -3.00
C ALA A 47 -2.28 -12.21 -3.49
N VAL A 48 -2.35 -11.71 -4.72
CA VAL A 48 -3.58 -11.24 -5.38
C VAL A 48 -4.60 -12.39 -5.49
N GLY A 49 -4.16 -13.60 -5.85
CA GLY A 49 -5.03 -14.78 -5.90
C GLY A 49 -5.65 -15.18 -4.55
N MET A 50 -5.06 -14.74 -3.42
CA MET A 50 -5.61 -14.89 -2.07
C MET A 50 -6.33 -13.63 -1.57
N GLY A 51 -6.65 -12.68 -2.46
CA GLY A 51 -7.27 -11.41 -2.07
C GLY A 51 -6.35 -10.55 -1.19
N GLU A 52 -5.04 -10.58 -1.46
CA GLU A 52 -3.99 -9.83 -0.76
C GLU A 52 -3.89 -10.09 0.76
N SER A 53 -4.48 -11.19 1.21
CA SER A 53 -4.54 -11.59 2.62
C SER A 53 -3.26 -12.31 3.06
N VAL A 54 -2.11 -11.64 2.96
CA VAL A 54 -0.78 -12.28 3.06
C VAL A 54 0.15 -11.71 4.11
N VAL A 55 -0.31 -10.76 4.93
CA VAL A 55 0.52 -10.02 5.91
C VAL A 55 1.30 -10.94 6.87
N ALA A 56 0.74 -12.10 7.23
CA ALA A 56 1.35 -13.07 8.14
C ALA A 56 1.97 -14.29 7.41
N LEU A 57 1.90 -14.34 6.09
CA LEU A 57 2.40 -15.47 5.29
C LEU A 57 3.79 -15.14 4.75
N ASN A 58 4.72 -16.09 4.89
CA ASN A 58 6.00 -16.03 4.20
C ASN A 58 5.86 -16.75 2.86
N GLN A 59 6.06 -16.04 1.76
CA GLN A 59 5.91 -16.62 0.42
C GLN A 59 7.24 -16.61 -0.31
N ASP A 60 7.63 -15.44 -0.75
CA ASP A 60 8.87 -15.17 -1.45
C ASP A 60 9.31 -13.72 -1.20
N ALA A 61 10.36 -13.26 -1.89
CA ALA A 61 10.84 -11.88 -1.82
C ALA A 61 9.77 -10.81 -2.07
N SER A 62 8.65 -11.09 -2.76
CA SER A 62 7.55 -10.13 -2.96
C SER A 62 6.80 -9.79 -1.67
N SER A 63 6.89 -10.65 -0.64
CA SER A 63 6.27 -10.46 0.68
C SER A 63 6.73 -9.17 1.38
N ILE A 64 7.90 -8.65 1.00
CA ILE A 64 8.44 -7.38 1.52
C ILE A 64 7.52 -6.18 1.24
N TYR A 65 6.75 -6.24 0.14
CA TYR A 65 5.80 -5.20 -0.25
C TYR A 65 4.65 -5.09 0.75
N TYR A 66 4.15 -6.24 1.22
CA TYR A 66 3.01 -6.35 2.11
C TYR A 66 3.40 -6.23 3.59
N ASN A 67 4.55 -6.79 3.97
CA ASN A 67 5.05 -6.74 5.34
C ASN A 67 6.58 -6.83 5.37
N PRO A 68 7.32 -5.76 5.71
CA PRO A 68 8.78 -5.80 5.76
C PRO A 68 9.33 -6.71 6.87
N ALA A 69 8.55 -7.05 7.90
CA ALA A 69 8.98 -7.99 8.92
C ALA A 69 9.03 -9.45 8.42
N SER A 70 8.39 -9.74 7.28
CA SER A 70 8.38 -11.08 6.67
C SER A 70 9.75 -11.48 6.10
N ILE A 71 10.57 -10.51 5.68
CA ILE A 71 11.92 -10.79 5.14
C ILE A 71 12.83 -11.42 6.19
N ALA A 72 12.53 -11.18 7.47
CA ALA A 72 13.25 -11.82 8.55
C ALA A 72 13.01 -13.33 8.58
N GLN A 73 11.99 -13.87 7.92
CA GLN A 73 11.69 -15.30 7.88
C GLN A 73 12.23 -16.01 6.63
N LEU A 74 12.79 -15.25 5.68
CA LEU A 74 13.40 -15.77 4.45
C LEU A 74 14.89 -16.05 4.69
N ASP A 75 15.22 -17.30 5.02
CA ASP A 75 16.60 -17.66 5.41
C ASP A 75 17.57 -17.71 4.22
N GLN A 76 17.07 -17.79 2.99
CA GLN A 76 17.84 -17.78 1.75
C GLN A 76 17.78 -16.42 1.06
N THR A 77 18.68 -16.19 0.10
CA THR A 77 18.56 -15.02 -0.79
C THR A 77 17.49 -15.34 -1.82
N GLU A 78 16.48 -14.48 -1.90
CA GLU A 78 15.36 -14.67 -2.81
C GLU A 78 15.18 -13.43 -3.69
N ILE A 79 14.73 -13.67 -4.92
CA ILE A 79 14.42 -12.66 -5.91
C ILE A 79 13.03 -12.97 -6.46
N SER A 80 12.20 -11.94 -6.64
CA SER A 80 10.88 -12.03 -7.24
C SER A 80 10.73 -10.93 -8.28
N ILE A 81 10.16 -11.27 -9.44
CA ILE A 81 9.90 -10.37 -10.55
C ILE A 81 8.50 -10.67 -11.07
N SER A 82 7.74 -9.63 -11.32
CA SER A 82 6.36 -9.74 -11.79
C SER A 82 6.02 -8.61 -12.74
N THR A 83 5.27 -8.94 -13.79
CA THR A 83 4.64 -7.98 -14.69
C THR A 83 3.14 -8.16 -14.58
N ILE A 84 2.41 -7.07 -14.37
CA ILE A 84 0.96 -7.06 -14.20
C ILE A 84 0.37 -6.19 -15.30
N GLN A 85 -0.52 -6.76 -16.10
CA GLN A 85 -1.28 -5.99 -17.07
C GLN A 85 -2.52 -5.42 -16.38
N TRP A 86 -2.60 -4.09 -16.35
CA TRP A 86 -3.74 -3.35 -15.84
C TRP A 86 -4.62 -2.88 -17.01
N PRO A 87 -5.92 -2.58 -16.80
CA PRO A 87 -6.77 -2.05 -17.86
C PRO A 87 -6.21 -0.76 -18.50
N ALA A 88 -6.65 -0.48 -19.73
CA ALA A 88 -6.19 0.65 -20.55
C ALA A 88 -4.70 0.58 -20.95
N ASP A 89 -4.21 -0.64 -21.21
CA ASP A 89 -2.84 -0.91 -21.69
C ASP A 89 -1.73 -0.35 -20.78
N ILE A 90 -2.03 -0.29 -19.48
CA ILE A 90 -1.08 0.09 -18.44
C ILE A 90 -0.38 -1.18 -17.93
N THR A 91 0.93 -1.14 -17.84
CA THR A 91 1.75 -2.25 -17.33
C THR A 91 2.41 -1.85 -16.03
N TYR A 92 2.36 -2.74 -15.03
CA TYR A 92 3.07 -2.59 -13.76
C TYR A 92 4.16 -3.65 -13.63
N ASP A 93 5.40 -3.23 -13.72
CA ASP A 93 6.56 -4.09 -13.49
C ASP A 93 7.05 -3.91 -12.06
N TYR A 94 7.28 -5.02 -11.37
CA TYR A 94 7.76 -5.04 -10.01
C TYR A 94 8.91 -6.02 -9.84
N PHE A 95 9.86 -5.62 -8.99
CA PHE A 95 11.03 -6.38 -8.61
C PHE A 95 11.22 -6.33 -7.10
N SER A 96 11.62 -7.44 -6.52
CA SER A 96 12.19 -7.44 -5.18
C SER A 96 13.28 -8.48 -4.97
N MET A 97 14.15 -8.18 -4.01
CA MET A 97 15.20 -9.05 -3.56
C MET A 97 15.29 -8.98 -2.05
N THR A 98 15.50 -10.12 -1.41
CA THR A 98 15.78 -10.19 0.03
C THR A 98 17.01 -11.02 0.29
N ARG A 99 17.77 -10.64 1.31
CA ARG A 99 19.01 -11.34 1.68
C ARG A 99 19.26 -11.23 3.17
N ARG A 100 19.65 -12.36 3.77
CA ARG A 100 20.27 -12.40 5.09
C ARG A 100 21.68 -11.81 5.05
N VAL A 101 21.94 -10.80 5.88
CA VAL A 101 23.24 -10.11 5.91
C VAL A 101 24.15 -10.73 6.96
N PHE A 102 23.72 -10.69 8.22
CA PHE A 102 24.49 -11.21 9.35
C PHE A 102 23.56 -11.64 10.47
N GLY A 103 23.85 -12.76 11.13
CA GLY A 103 23.12 -13.20 12.31
C GLY A 103 21.60 -13.26 12.08
N ARG A 104 20.86 -12.41 12.78
CA ARG A 104 19.38 -12.30 12.71
C ARG A 104 18.90 -11.10 11.89
N HIS A 105 19.77 -10.50 11.07
CA HIS A 105 19.53 -9.27 10.32
C HIS A 105 19.44 -9.52 8.81
N TYR A 106 18.45 -8.88 8.20
CA TYR A 106 18.03 -9.08 6.82
C TYR A 106 17.85 -7.72 6.14
N LEU A 107 18.23 -7.65 4.86
CA LEU A 107 17.98 -6.51 4.02
C LEU A 107 17.12 -6.93 2.83
N GLY A 108 16.33 -5.99 2.33
CA GLY A 108 15.63 -6.16 1.09
C GLY A 108 15.59 -4.89 0.27
N LEU A 109 15.46 -5.10 -1.02
CA LEU A 109 15.28 -4.07 -2.03
C LEU A 109 13.97 -4.39 -2.75
N SER A 110 13.16 -3.37 -2.99
CA SER A 110 11.95 -3.49 -3.80
C SER A 110 11.87 -2.29 -4.73
N GLY A 111 11.22 -2.47 -5.87
CA GLY A 111 10.92 -1.38 -6.77
C GLY A 111 9.83 -1.77 -7.72
N GLY A 112 9.11 -0.77 -8.20
CA GLY A 112 8.07 -0.97 -9.20
C GLY A 112 7.94 0.25 -10.09
N ILE A 113 7.49 0.01 -11.31
CA ILE A 113 7.21 1.02 -12.32
C ILE A 113 5.88 0.70 -13.00
N LEU A 114 4.91 1.59 -12.82
CA LEU A 114 3.64 1.59 -13.52
C LEU A 114 3.80 2.52 -14.73
N HIS A 115 3.63 2.00 -15.94
CA HIS A 115 3.87 2.75 -17.17
C HIS A 115 2.85 2.41 -18.25
N MET A 116 2.73 3.29 -19.24
CA MET A 116 1.96 3.07 -20.45
C MET A 116 2.78 3.53 -21.66
N GLU A 117 2.44 3.01 -22.84
CA GLU A 117 2.97 3.53 -24.10
C GLU A 117 2.45 4.96 -24.35
N PRO A 118 3.20 5.81 -25.09
CA PRO A 118 2.76 7.15 -25.44
C PRO A 118 1.39 7.13 -26.12
N MET A 119 0.43 7.84 -25.54
CA MET A 119 -0.93 7.95 -26.05
C MET A 119 -1.12 9.27 -26.77
N MET A 120 -1.79 9.24 -27.94
CA MET A 120 -2.15 10.47 -28.65
C MET A 120 -3.18 11.28 -27.86
N GLU A 121 -2.92 12.57 -27.71
CA GLU A 121 -3.87 13.50 -27.09
C GLU A 121 -5.03 13.77 -28.07
N THR A 122 -6.27 13.55 -27.61
CA THR A 122 -7.50 13.85 -28.35
C THR A 122 -8.26 14.98 -27.66
N THR A 123 -8.91 15.83 -28.45
CA THR A 123 -9.74 16.94 -27.95
C THR A 123 -11.08 16.95 -28.66
N GLU A 124 -12.06 17.70 -28.14
CA GLU A 124 -13.36 17.85 -28.81
C GLU A 124 -13.24 18.32 -30.27
N TYR A 125 -12.25 19.18 -30.56
CA TYR A 125 -12.00 19.68 -31.91
C TYR A 125 -11.12 18.76 -32.77
N HIS A 126 -10.38 17.83 -32.15
CA HIS A 126 -9.47 16.90 -32.83
C HIS A 126 -9.65 15.48 -32.24
N PRO A 127 -10.73 14.77 -32.59
CA PRO A 127 -11.03 13.45 -32.04
C PRO A 127 -10.06 12.36 -32.53
N ASP A 128 -9.47 12.54 -33.72
CA ASP A 128 -8.50 11.60 -34.29
C ASP A 128 -7.05 11.88 -33.85
N GLY A 129 -6.84 12.88 -32.98
CA GLY A 129 -5.53 13.24 -32.43
C GLY A 129 -5.09 14.65 -32.78
N THR A 130 -4.40 15.28 -31.84
CA THR A 130 -3.82 16.63 -31.97
C THR A 130 -2.39 16.63 -32.54
N GLY A 131 -1.77 15.45 -32.68
CA GLY A 131 -0.35 15.29 -33.02
C GLY A 131 0.59 15.36 -31.80
N ASN A 132 0.06 15.70 -30.62
CA ASN A 132 0.78 15.61 -29.35
C ASN A 132 0.58 14.23 -28.71
N TYR A 133 1.54 13.85 -27.87
CA TYR A 133 1.49 12.62 -27.09
C TYR A 133 1.64 12.95 -25.62
N PHE A 134 0.95 12.20 -24.77
CA PHE A 134 1.20 12.21 -23.34
C PHE A 134 1.61 10.81 -22.87
N THR A 135 2.37 10.79 -21.79
CA THR A 135 2.81 9.58 -21.11
C THR A 135 2.44 9.68 -19.64
N PHE A 136 2.27 8.52 -19.03
CA PHE A 136 2.08 8.38 -17.59
C PHE A 136 3.08 7.34 -17.07
N GLN A 137 3.78 7.69 -16.00
CA GLN A 137 4.75 6.81 -15.38
C GLN A 137 4.88 7.07 -13.88
N ASP A 138 4.54 6.07 -13.07
CA ASP A 138 4.78 6.07 -11.64
C ASP A 138 5.86 5.06 -11.28
N ARG A 139 6.69 5.39 -10.30
CA ARG A 139 7.74 4.49 -9.85
C ARG A 139 8.04 4.65 -8.38
N PHE A 140 8.52 3.57 -7.77
CA PHE A 140 9.15 3.64 -6.47
C PHE A 140 10.37 2.74 -6.37
N ILE A 141 11.26 3.11 -5.46
CA ILE A 141 12.35 2.27 -5.00
C ILE A 141 12.29 2.26 -3.49
N GLY A 142 12.29 1.07 -2.89
CA GLY A 142 12.20 0.85 -1.47
C GLY A 142 13.38 0.05 -0.94
N LEU A 143 13.98 0.52 0.14
CA LEU A 143 14.96 -0.23 0.91
C LEU A 143 14.34 -0.63 2.24
N SER A 144 14.44 -1.92 2.55
CA SER A 144 13.86 -2.49 3.75
C SER A 144 14.92 -3.17 4.59
N TYR A 145 14.74 -3.06 5.90
CA TYR A 145 15.53 -3.76 6.88
C TYR A 145 14.59 -4.55 7.80
N GLY A 146 14.97 -5.78 8.09
CA GLY A 146 14.19 -6.68 8.94
C GLY A 146 15.10 -7.44 9.89
N ALA A 147 14.61 -7.73 11.09
CA ALA A 147 15.37 -8.54 12.04
C ALA A 147 14.47 -9.44 12.90
N LYS A 148 14.95 -10.68 13.13
CA LYS A 148 14.34 -11.60 14.11
C LYS A 148 14.78 -11.15 15.50
N MET A 149 13.89 -10.57 16.29
CA MET A 149 14.19 -10.15 17.67
C MET A 149 14.08 -11.32 18.65
N THR A 150 13.07 -12.16 18.48
CA THR A 150 12.90 -13.42 19.23
C THR A 150 12.58 -14.55 18.27
N ASP A 151 12.39 -15.75 18.79
CA ASP A 151 12.07 -16.93 17.95
C ASP A 151 10.62 -16.90 17.45
N ARG A 152 9.83 -15.93 17.91
CA ARG A 152 8.42 -15.73 17.54
C ARG A 152 8.09 -14.30 17.10
N PHE A 153 9.05 -13.38 17.14
CA PHE A 153 8.82 -11.98 16.81
C PHE A 153 9.93 -11.43 15.91
N SER A 154 9.51 -10.85 14.79
CA SER A 154 10.33 -10.06 13.90
C SER A 154 9.71 -8.67 13.72
N PHE A 155 10.54 -7.72 13.37
CA PHE A 155 10.10 -6.39 12.95
C PHE A 155 10.81 -6.04 11.63
N GLY A 156 10.24 -5.09 10.90
CA GLY A 156 10.84 -4.54 9.71
C GLY A 156 10.45 -3.09 9.51
N ILE A 157 11.32 -2.35 8.83
CA ILE A 157 11.14 -0.96 8.46
C ILE A 157 11.48 -0.85 6.98
N THR A 158 10.73 -0.02 6.26
CA THR A 158 10.99 0.28 4.85
C THR A 158 11.00 1.79 4.68
N VAL A 159 11.96 2.27 3.90
CA VAL A 159 11.96 3.63 3.37
C VAL A 159 11.75 3.53 1.87
N LYS A 160 10.80 4.30 1.32
CA LYS A 160 10.50 4.33 -0.11
C LYS A 160 10.70 5.72 -0.68
N HIS A 161 11.39 5.83 -1.79
CA HIS A 161 11.32 7.00 -2.64
C HIS A 161 10.30 6.75 -3.75
N VAL A 162 9.33 7.63 -3.90
CA VAL A 162 8.21 7.48 -4.82
C VAL A 162 8.17 8.70 -5.74
N SER A 163 7.91 8.47 -7.02
CA SER A 163 7.82 9.51 -8.04
C SER A 163 6.68 9.19 -8.99
N GLU A 164 5.95 10.22 -9.41
CA GLU A 164 4.82 10.16 -10.35
C GLU A 164 5.06 11.22 -11.43
N ASP A 165 4.94 10.82 -12.68
CA ASP A 165 4.96 11.69 -13.86
C ASP A 165 3.65 11.51 -14.63
N LEU A 166 2.85 12.57 -14.65
CA LEU A 166 1.59 12.63 -15.37
C LEU A 166 1.64 13.77 -16.40
N ALA A 167 1.82 13.41 -17.67
CA ALA A 167 1.85 14.36 -18.78
C ALA A 167 2.84 15.53 -18.55
N GLY A 168 4.02 15.23 -17.99
CA GLY A 168 5.07 16.22 -17.70
C GLY A 168 4.97 16.85 -16.31
N ASN A 169 3.89 16.61 -15.55
CA ASN A 169 3.79 17.03 -14.16
C ASN A 169 4.46 15.98 -13.26
N ASN A 170 5.53 16.40 -12.60
CA ASN A 170 6.33 15.53 -11.76
C ASN A 170 6.06 15.79 -10.28
N MET A 171 5.82 14.72 -9.53
CA MET A 171 5.72 14.74 -8.06
C MET A 171 6.63 13.67 -7.50
N SER A 172 7.37 13.98 -6.42
CA SER A 172 8.17 12.98 -5.72
C SER A 172 8.08 13.15 -4.21
N SER A 173 8.22 12.04 -3.49
CA SER A 173 8.18 12.01 -2.03
C SER A 173 9.08 10.91 -1.49
N LEU A 174 9.38 11.01 -0.19
CA LEU A 174 10.05 9.99 0.58
C LEU A 174 9.10 9.55 1.71
N LEU A 175 8.78 8.26 1.72
CA LEU A 175 7.85 7.60 2.65
C LEU A 175 8.62 6.65 3.59
#